data_AF-A0A945VE47-F1
#
_entry.id   AF-A0A945VE47-F1
#
_cell.length_a   1.000
_cell.length_b   1.000
_cell.length_c   1.000
_cell.angle_alpha   90.00
_cell.angle_beta   90.00
_cell.angle_gamma   90.00
#
_symmetry.space_group_name_H-M   'P 1'
#
loop_
_entity.id
_entity.type
_entity.pdbx_description
1 polymer ?
#
loop_
_entity_poly.entity_id
_entity_poly.type
_entity_poly.pdbx_seq_one_letter_code
_entity_poly.pdbx_strand_id
1 'polypeptide(L)' 'MTKRFQLIIIISALLLPFNSSRACTEILVKAKDSSVVTVRSMEFGVELNSELKIQPRGEIFTSITPDSTPGMQ' A
#
# COMPACT_ATOMS: atom_id res chain seq x y z
N MET A 1 -30.73 -22.09 -25.95
CA MET A 1 -30.50 -20.85 -25.17
C MET A 1 -29.25 -20.92 -24.29
N THR A 2 -28.93 -22.09 -23.72
CA THR A 2 -27.79 -22.34 -22.81
C THR A 2 -26.39 -22.16 -23.42
N LYS A 3 -26.13 -22.59 -24.66
CA LYS A 3 -24.79 -22.45 -25.29
C LYS A 3 -24.36 -21.01 -25.55
N ARG A 4 -25.29 -20.13 -25.95
CA ARG A 4 -25.01 -18.69 -26.17
C ARG A 4 -24.74 -17.98 -24.84
N PHE A 5 -25.49 -18.35 -23.79
CA PHE A 5 -25.29 -17.83 -22.44
C PHE A 5 -23.93 -18.25 -21.87
N GLN A 6 -23.53 -19.51 -22.07
CA GLN A 6 -22.20 -20.00 -21.69
C GLN A 6 -21.08 -19.24 -22.42
N LEU A 7 -21.24 -18.96 -23.72
CA LEU A 7 -20.26 -18.20 -24.50
C LEU A 7 -20.09 -16.76 -23.96
N ILE A 8 -21.19 -16.11 -23.59
CA ILE A 8 -21.20 -14.75 -23.03
C ILE A 8 -20.46 -14.73 -21.68
N ILE A 9 -20.66 -15.74 -20.83
CA ILE A 9 -19.96 -15.85 -19.55
C ILE A 9 -18.45 -16.02 -19.76
N ILE A 10 -18.03 -16.87 -20.70
CA ILE A 10 -16.60 -17.09 -20.99
C ILE A 10 -15.95 -15.81 -21.53
N ILE A 11 -16.61 -15.11 -22.45
CA ILE A 11 -16.10 -13.84 -23.01
C ILE A 11 -16.03 -12.76 -21.92
N SER A 12 -17.04 -12.66 -21.06
CA SER A 12 -17.06 -11.72 -19.93
C SER A 12 -15.91 -11.98 -18.95
N ALA A 13 -15.67 -13.25 -18.59
CA ALA A 13 -14.58 -13.63 -17.70
C ALA A 13 -13.19 -13.33 -18.28
N LEU A 14 -13.02 -13.45 -19.60
CA LEU A 14 -11.76 -13.16 -20.28
C LEU A 14 -11.48 -11.65 -20.42
N LEU A 15 -12.52 -10.82 -20.38
CA LEU A 15 -12.44 -9.36 -20.50
C LEU A 15 -12.28 -8.65 -19.15
N LEU A 16 -12.32 -9.36 -18.02
CA LEU A 16 -12.08 -8.76 -16.71
C LEU A 16 -10.59 -8.37 -16.60
N PRO A 17 -10.26 -7.08 -16.46
CA PRO A 17 -8.88 -6.68 -16.25
C PRO A 17 -8.41 -7.23 -14.90
N PHE A 18 -7.31 -7.97 -14.92
CA PHE A 18 -6.50 -8.22 -13.73
C PHE A 18 -5.89 -6.87 -13.32
N ASN A 19 -6.66 -6.06 -12.60
CA ASN A 19 -6.19 -4.82 -12.03
C ASN A 19 -5.12 -5.15 -11.00
N SER A 20 -3.86 -5.14 -11.43
CA SER A 20 -2.72 -5.07 -10.53
C SER A 20 -2.86 -3.73 -9.81
N SER A 21 -3.33 -3.77 -8.57
CA SER A 21 -3.48 -2.57 -7.76
C SER A 21 -2.12 -1.88 -7.71
N ARG A 22 -2.03 -0.67 -8.26
CA ARG A 22 -0.83 0.18 -8.17
C ARG A 22 -0.81 0.79 -6.76
N ALA A 23 -0.55 -0.05 -5.78
CA ALA A 23 -0.52 0.29 -4.37
C ALA A 23 0.74 -0.28 -3.73
N CYS A 24 1.09 0.29 -2.58
CA CYS A 24 2.15 -0.24 -1.74
C CYS A 24 1.79 -1.63 -1.23
N THR A 25 2.77 -2.53 -1.17
CA THR A 25 2.61 -3.85 -0.55
C THR A 25 3.32 -3.88 0.80
N GLU A 26 2.64 -4.40 1.83
CA GLU A 26 3.23 -4.65 3.14
C GLU A 26 3.27 -6.14 3.43
N ILE A 27 4.38 -6.58 4.01
CA ILE A 27 4.66 -7.98 4.33
C ILE A 27 5.10 -8.06 5.78
N LEU A 28 4.39 -8.87 6.57
CA LEU A 28 4.78 -9.23 7.93
C LEU A 28 5.18 -10.70 7.96
N VAL A 29 6.38 -10.98 8.44
CA VAL A 29 6.89 -12.34 8.66
C VAL A 29 7.10 -12.52 10.16
N LYS A 30 6.44 -13.54 10.73
CA LYS A 30 6.70 -14.01 12.09
C LYS A 30 7.50 -15.30 12.02
N ALA A 31 8.73 -15.28 12.53
CA ALA A 31 9.58 -16.45 12.58
C ALA A 31 9.19 -17.41 13.72
N LYS A 32 9.72 -18.63 13.69
CA LYS A 32 9.41 -19.67 14.67
C LYS A 32 9.88 -19.30 16.10
N ASP A 33 10.93 -18.50 16.21
CA ASP A 33 11.43 -17.94 17.47
C ASP A 33 10.60 -16.74 17.97
N SER A 34 9.46 -16.44 17.32
CA SER A 34 8.59 -15.30 17.57
C SER A 34 9.15 -13.92 17.23
N SER A 35 10.33 -13.82 16.63
CA SER A 35 10.80 -12.56 16.04
C SER A 35 9.89 -12.14 14.88
N VAL A 36 9.76 -10.83 14.67
CA VAL A 36 8.90 -10.23 13.65
C VAL A 36 9.73 -9.35 12.73
N VAL A 37 9.58 -9.55 11.42
CA VAL A 37 10.13 -8.67 10.40
C VAL A 37 8.96 -8.06 9.61
N THR A 38 8.96 -6.74 9.46
CA THR A 38 8.02 -6.03 8.59
C THR A 38 8.77 -5.40 7.42
N VAL A 39 8.19 -5.51 6.23
CA VAL A 39 8.74 -4.95 4.98
C VAL A 39 7.63 -4.26 4.23
N ARG A 40 7.96 -3.14 3.57
CA ARG A 40 7.06 -2.46 2.64
C ARG A 40 7.76 -2.20 1.32
N SER A 41 7.01 -2.30 0.24
CA SER A 41 7.41 -1.82 -1.07
C SER A 41 6.86 -0.40 -1.32
N MET A 42 7.50 0.34 -2.23
CA MET A 42 7.19 1.72 -2.55
C MET A 42 7.00 1.90 -4.06
N GLU A 43 5.75 1.80 -4.50
CA GLU A 43 5.35 1.90 -5.91
C GLU A 43 4.82 3.31 -6.22
N PHE A 44 5.71 4.18 -6.69
CA PHE A 44 5.34 5.51 -7.18
C PHE A 44 5.73 5.67 -8.65
N GLY A 45 4.92 6.42 -9.40
CA GLY A 45 5.23 6.77 -10.81
C GLY A 45 6.30 7.85 -10.96
N VAL A 46 6.82 8.37 -9.84
CA VAL A 46 7.82 9.43 -9.73
C VAL A 46 8.80 9.09 -8.62
N GLU A 47 10.00 9.63 -8.70
CA GLU A 47 10.99 9.51 -7.64
C GLU A 47 10.61 10.39 -6.45
N LEU A 48 10.59 9.81 -5.25
CA LEU A 48 10.23 10.52 -4.01
C LEU A 48 11.43 11.19 -3.32
N ASN A 49 12.67 10.87 -3.71
CA ASN A 49 13.89 11.34 -3.06
C ASN A 49 13.89 11.07 -1.53
N SER A 50 13.40 9.89 -1.13
CA SER A 50 13.31 9.47 0.26
C SER A 50 14.70 9.17 0.85
N GLU A 51 14.96 9.63 2.07
CA GLU A 51 16.22 9.42 2.80
C GLU A 51 15.98 8.78 4.17
N LEU A 52 17.01 8.13 4.70
CA LEU A 52 17.01 7.67 6.08
C LEU A 52 17.23 8.85 7.02
N LYS A 53 16.30 9.06 7.96
CA LYS A 53 16.42 10.06 9.03
C LYS A 53 16.35 9.40 10.39
N ILE A 54 17.17 9.89 11.31
CA ILE A 54 17.21 9.44 12.71
C ILE A 54 16.42 10.44 13.55
N GLN A 55 15.37 9.97 14.23
CA GLN A 55 14.60 10.76 15.19
C GLN A 55 14.98 10.34 16.62
N PRO A 56 15.71 11.17 17.39
CA PRO A 56 16.07 10.85 18.76
C PRO A 56 14.88 10.93 19.73
N ARG A 57 15.03 10.25 20.87
CA ARG A 57 14.08 10.36 21.99
C ARG A 57 14.12 11.77 22.57
N GLY A 58 12.95 12.33 22.87
CA GLY A 58 12.81 13.63 23.53
C GLY A 58 12.73 14.83 22.57
N GLU A 59 12.85 14.60 21.26
CA GLU A 59 12.57 15.64 20.29
C GLU A 59 11.08 15.97 20.27
N ILE A 60 10.76 17.26 20.35
CA ILE A 60 9.39 17.75 20.34
C ILE A 60 8.99 18.02 18.89
N PHE A 61 7.93 17.35 18.44
CA PHE A 61 7.32 17.58 17.12
C PHE A 61 5.93 18.17 17.30
N THR A 62 5.62 19.22 16.55
CA THR A 62 4.27 19.77 16.43
C THR A 62 3.70 19.32 15.10
N SER A 63 2.61 18.55 15.13
CA SER A 63 1.90 18.22 13.89
C SER A 63 1.30 19.48 13.29
N ILE A 64 1.30 19.56 11.97
CA ILE A 64 0.67 20.64 11.22
C ILE A 64 -0.58 20.11 10.53
N THR A 65 -1.64 20.90 10.55
CA THR A 65 -2.86 20.64 9.78
C THR A 65 -2.66 21.01 8.31
N PRO A 66 -3.58 20.63 7.41
CA PRO A 66 -3.54 21.06 6.01
C PRO A 66 -3.58 22.60 5.83
N ASP A 67 -4.18 23.33 6.76
CA ASP A 67 -4.18 24.81 6.81
C ASP A 67 -2.96 25.40 7.54
N SER A 68 -1.94 24.58 7.82
CA SER A 68 -0.68 24.98 8.48
C SER A 68 -0.84 25.50 9.91
N THR A 69 -1.92 25.12 10.60
CA THR A 69 -2.09 25.39 12.03
C THR A 69 -1.59 24.20 12.86
N PRO A 70 -1.27 24.39 14.16
CA PRO A 70 -0.90 23.27 15.02
C PRO A 70 -2.04 22.24 15.10
N GLY A 71 -1.70 20.96 14.96
CA GLY A 71 -2.65 19.86 15.15
C GLY A 71 -3.08 19.72 16.61
N MET A 72 -4.24 19.10 16.83
CA MET A 72 -4.69 18.76 18.19
C MET A 72 -3.74 17.75 18.83
N GLN A 73 -3.43 17.98 20.11
CA GLN A 73 -2.67 17.08 20.97
C GLN A 73 -3.61 16.18 21.77
#